data_AF-Q6WVJ0-F1
#
_entry.id   AF-Q6WVJ0-F1
#
_cell.length_a   1.000
_cell.length_b   1.000
_cell.length_c   1.000
_cell.angle_alpha   90.00
_cell.angle_beta   90.00
_cell.angle_gamma   90.00
#
_symmetry.space_group_name_H-M   'P 1'
#
loop_
_entity.id
_entity.type
_entity.pdbx_description
1 polymer ?
#
loop_
_entity_poly.entity_id
_entity_poly.type
_entity_poly.pdbx_seq_one_letter_code
_entity_poly.pdbx_strand_id
1 'polypeptide(L)'
;IRQTVRFTTWDSNIQLSLAFIVNSLLLIMGVAVFKTGAVQDSSFFGLYDALNNTSMLSNPVLIAVAKSGVLSTLFAVALLASGQNSTITGTLTGQVIMEGFIHMRMPLWARRLVTRIISVIPVIACVAMTSG
;
A
#
# COMPACT_ATOMS: atom_id res chain seq x y z
N ILE A 1 -20.62 10.72 -26.10
CA ILE A 1 -21.17 10.50 -24.74
C ILE A 1 -21.42 9.02 -24.45
N ARG A 2 -22.38 8.32 -25.08
CA ARG A 2 -22.64 6.88 -24.78
C ARG A 2 -21.42 5.96 -24.98
N GLN A 3 -20.67 6.13 -26.07
CA GLN A 3 -19.42 5.39 -26.29
C GLN A 3 -18.33 5.74 -25.27
N THR A 4 -18.16 7.03 -24.94
CA THR A 4 -17.22 7.50 -23.91
C THR A 4 -17.52 6.89 -22.55
N VAL A 5 -18.79 6.90 -22.12
CA VAL A 5 -19.22 6.26 -20.86
C VAL A 5 -18.92 4.77 -20.90
N ARG A 6 -19.23 4.05 -21.99
CA ARG A 6 -18.91 2.62 -22.11
C ARG A 6 -17.41 2.36 -21.99
N PHE A 7 -16.55 3.15 -22.62
CA PHE A 7 -15.10 2.99 -22.50
C PHE A 7 -14.59 3.26 -21.08
N THR A 8 -15.04 4.35 -20.44
CA THR A 8 -14.65 4.66 -19.05
C THR A 8 -15.15 3.60 -18.05
N THR A 9 -16.36 3.07 -18.25
CA THR A 9 -16.87 1.97 -17.42
C THR A 9 -16.05 0.70 -17.60
N TRP A 10 -15.70 0.33 -18.83
CA TRP A 10 -14.85 -0.84 -19.09
C TRP A 10 -13.46 -0.68 -18.47
N ASP A 11 -12.82 0.48 -18.66
CA ASP A 11 -11.52 0.81 -18.08
C ASP A 11 -11.56 0.73 -16.53
N SER A 12 -12.55 1.37 -15.91
CA SER A 12 -12.72 1.35 -14.46
C SER A 12 -12.98 -0.07 -13.92
N ASN A 13 -13.82 -0.84 -14.61
CA ASN A 13 -14.12 -2.22 -14.22
C ASN A 13 -12.88 -3.12 -14.29
N ILE A 14 -12.03 -2.96 -15.30
CA ILE A 14 -10.78 -3.72 -15.41
C ILE A 14 -9.84 -3.36 -14.26
N GLN A 15 -9.65 -2.07 -13.98
CA GLN A 15 -8.78 -1.61 -12.89
C GLN A 15 -9.27 -2.08 -11.51
N LEU A 16 -10.58 -1.97 -11.25
CA LEU A 16 -11.19 -2.43 -9.99
C LEU A 16 -11.14 -3.95 -9.85
N SER A 17 -11.29 -4.70 -10.95
CA SER A 17 -11.16 -6.16 -10.94
C SER A 17 -9.73 -6.59 -10.61
N LEU A 18 -8.71 -5.88 -11.13
CA LEU A 18 -7.32 -6.12 -10.75
C LEU A 18 -7.07 -5.80 -9.27
N ALA A 19 -7.62 -4.70 -8.76
CA ALA A 19 -7.53 -4.37 -7.33
C ALA A 19 -8.19 -5.45 -6.45
N PHE A 20 -9.33 -6.01 -6.90
CA PHE A 20 -9.98 -7.14 -6.25
C PHE A 20 -9.08 -8.39 -6.22
N ILE A 21 -8.39 -8.70 -7.33
CA ILE A 21 -7.43 -9.82 -7.39
C ILE A 21 -6.30 -9.59 -6.40
N VAL A 22 -5.72 -8.38 -6.33
CA VAL A 22 -4.65 -8.05 -5.37
C VAL A 22 -5.12 -8.23 -3.92
N ASN A 23 -6.31 -7.73 -3.57
CA ASN A 23 -6.86 -7.90 -2.22
C ASN A 23 -7.12 -9.39 -1.89
N SER A 24 -7.58 -10.16 -2.87
CA SER A 24 -7.76 -11.62 -2.73
C SER A 24 -6.41 -12.33 -2.53
N LEU A 25 -5.37 -11.92 -3.26
CA LEU A 25 -4.01 -12.45 -3.09
C LEU A 25 -3.44 -12.14 -1.70
N LEU A 26 -3.71 -10.96 -1.13
CA LEU A 26 -3.30 -10.64 0.24
C LEU A 26 -3.95 -11.59 1.27
N LEU A 27 -5.24 -11.91 1.10
CA LEU A 27 -5.94 -12.87 1.97
C LEU A 27 -5.40 -14.29 1.79
N ILE A 28 -5.24 -14.75 0.54
CA ILE A 28 -4.71 -16.08 0.24
C ILE A 28 -3.27 -16.20 0.76
N MET A 29 -2.45 -15.17 0.60
CA MET A 29 -1.10 -15.12 1.17
C MET A 29 -1.13 -15.29 2.69
N GLY A 30 -2.02 -14.57 3.39
CA GLY A 30 -2.22 -14.71 4.83
C GLY A 30 -2.48 -16.14 5.28
N VAL A 31 -3.27 -16.90 4.52
CA VAL A 31 -3.69 -18.26 4.87
C VAL A 31 -2.70 -19.33 4.38
N ALA A 32 -2.16 -19.18 3.18
CA ALA A 32 -1.38 -20.22 2.50
C ALA A 32 0.13 -20.10 2.73
N VAL A 33 0.65 -18.89 2.93
CA VAL A 33 2.10 -18.65 3.08
C VAL A 33 2.51 -18.82 4.55
N PHE A 34 1.75 -18.26 5.48
CA PHE A 34 2.03 -18.34 6.91
C PHE A 34 1.37 -19.55 7.58
N LYS A 35 2.01 -20.08 8.61
CA LYS A 35 1.35 -21.06 9.50
C LYS A 35 0.26 -20.37 10.32
N THR A 36 -0.77 -21.12 10.70
CA THR A 36 -1.85 -20.61 11.54
C THR A 36 -1.29 -20.03 12.85
N GLY A 37 -1.57 -18.76 13.11
CA GLY A 37 -1.07 -18.05 14.31
C GLY A 37 0.40 -17.59 14.26
N ALA A 38 1.08 -17.72 13.12
CA ALA A 38 2.48 -17.30 12.98
C ALA A 38 2.68 -15.78 12.98
N VAL A 39 1.72 -15.02 12.45
CA VAL A 39 1.77 -13.56 12.44
C VAL A 39 1.13 -13.05 13.72
N GLN A 40 1.96 -12.81 14.75
CA GLN A 40 1.52 -12.22 16.01
C GLN A 40 1.55 -10.69 15.98
N ASP A 41 2.48 -10.11 15.22
CA ASP A 41 2.55 -8.69 14.96
C ASP A 41 2.02 -8.40 13.56
N SER A 42 0.89 -7.68 13.49
CA SER A 42 0.26 -7.25 12.24
C SER A 42 0.89 -5.99 11.64
N SER A 43 1.93 -5.43 12.28
CA SER A 43 2.70 -4.34 11.74
C SER A 43 3.43 -4.73 10.44
N PHE A 44 3.76 -3.74 9.62
CA PHE A 44 4.56 -3.99 8.40
C PHE A 44 5.93 -4.59 8.73
N PHE A 45 6.51 -4.26 9.88
CA PHE A 45 7.77 -4.83 10.32
C PHE A 45 7.59 -6.29 10.78
N GLY A 46 6.53 -6.58 11.54
CA GLY A 46 6.14 -7.94 11.91
C GLY A 46 5.91 -8.84 10.70
N LEU A 47 5.23 -8.34 9.66
CA LEU A 47 5.06 -9.08 8.41
C LEU A 47 6.38 -9.27 7.65
N TYR A 48 7.25 -8.24 7.63
CA TYR A 48 8.58 -8.35 7.02
C TYR A 48 9.41 -9.45 7.68
N ASP A 49 9.44 -9.47 9.02
CA ASP A 49 10.14 -10.49 9.79
C ASP A 49 9.51 -11.87 9.62
N ALA A 50 8.17 -11.97 9.59
CA ALA A 50 7.48 -13.22 9.35
C ALA A 50 7.78 -13.80 7.96
N LEU A 51 7.93 -12.96 6.92
CA LEU A 51 8.32 -13.38 5.58
C LEU A 51 9.81 -13.77 5.48
N ASN A 52 10.65 -13.21 6.34
CA ASN A 52 12.07 -13.57 6.43
C ASN A 52 12.30 -14.83 7.28
N ASN A 53 11.42 -15.09 8.26
CA ASN A 53 11.57 -16.20 9.19
C ASN A 53 11.02 -17.51 8.59
N THR A 54 11.94 -18.41 8.27
CA THR A 54 11.65 -19.71 7.66
C THR A 54 10.71 -20.59 8.51
N SER A 55 10.73 -20.46 9.84
CA SER A 55 9.91 -21.29 10.75
C SER A 55 8.40 -20.98 10.66
N MET A 56 8.07 -19.77 10.20
CA MET A 56 6.71 -19.21 10.13
C MET A 56 5.98 -19.58 8.84
N LEU A 57 6.68 -20.20 7.88
CA LEU A 57 6.16 -20.52 6.55
C LEU A 57 5.64 -21.95 6.46
N SER A 58 4.56 -22.14 5.71
CA SER A 58 3.84 -23.42 5.65
C SER A 58 4.39 -24.42 4.62
N ASN A 59 5.26 -24.00 3.70
CA ASN A 59 5.73 -24.83 2.58
C ASN A 59 7.28 -24.89 2.46
N PRO A 60 7.88 -26.08 2.23
CA PRO A 60 9.33 -26.25 2.04
C PRO A 60 9.96 -25.40 0.92
N VAL A 61 9.23 -25.15 -0.17
CA VAL A 61 9.69 -24.31 -1.29
C VAL A 61 9.73 -22.85 -0.88
N LEU A 62 8.67 -22.37 -0.21
CA LEU A 62 8.61 -21.01 0.35
C LEU A 62 9.73 -20.81 1.38
N ILE A 63 10.02 -21.83 2.18
CA ILE A 63 11.14 -21.87 3.13
C ILE A 63 12.48 -21.68 2.43
N ALA A 64 12.73 -22.38 1.32
CA ALA A 64 13.98 -22.26 0.56
C ALA A 64 14.14 -20.85 -0.05
N VAL A 65 13.05 -20.27 -0.56
CA VAL A 65 13.03 -18.92 -1.14
C VAL A 65 13.09 -17.82 -0.06
N ALA A 66 12.56 -18.07 1.14
CA ALA A 66 12.62 -17.13 2.24
C ALA A 66 14.03 -16.98 2.81
N LYS A 67 14.82 -18.06 2.82
CA LYS A 67 16.22 -18.02 3.27
C LYS A 67 17.09 -17.05 2.49
N SER A 68 16.75 -16.74 1.23
CA SER A 68 17.45 -15.73 0.43
C SER A 68 16.95 -14.30 0.66
N GLY A 69 15.95 -14.09 1.52
CA GLY A 69 15.37 -12.76 1.82
C GLY A 69 14.50 -12.18 0.70
N VAL A 70 14.19 -12.97 -0.34
CA VAL A 70 13.47 -12.46 -1.52
C VAL A 70 12.01 -12.11 -1.19
N LEU A 71 11.35 -12.86 -0.31
CA LEU A 71 9.96 -12.61 0.08
C LEU A 71 9.79 -11.28 0.83
N SER A 72 10.64 -11.01 1.83
CA SER A 72 10.58 -9.79 2.63
C SER A 72 10.96 -8.55 1.82
N THR A 73 11.96 -8.67 0.94
CA THR A 73 12.36 -7.58 0.02
C THR A 73 11.27 -7.25 -1.00
N LEU A 74 10.63 -8.25 -1.63
CA LEU A 74 9.50 -8.02 -2.53
C LEU A 74 8.32 -7.36 -1.81
N PHE A 75 8.04 -7.75 -0.57
CA PHE A 75 7.04 -7.09 0.26
C PHE A 75 7.38 -5.62 0.53
N ALA A 76 8.63 -5.32 0.89
CA ALA A 76 9.09 -3.94 1.09
C ALA A 76 8.99 -3.11 -0.21
N VAL A 77 9.34 -3.69 -1.36
CA VAL A 77 9.18 -3.03 -2.67
C VAL A 77 7.70 -2.77 -2.99
N ALA A 78 6.82 -3.73 -2.71
CA ALA A 78 5.38 -3.56 -2.89
C ALA A 78 4.82 -2.45 -1.99
N LEU A 79 5.27 -2.35 -0.73
CA LEU A 79 4.91 -1.25 0.17
C LEU A 79 5.38 0.11 -0.36
N LEU A 80 6.61 0.19 -0.86
CA LEU A 80 7.13 1.42 -1.46
C LEU A 80 6.32 1.84 -2.70
N ALA A 81 6.03 0.89 -3.60
CA ALA A 81 5.25 1.14 -4.80
C ALA A 81 3.83 1.62 -4.47
N SER A 82 3.16 0.99 -3.49
CA SER A 82 1.85 1.39 -2.99
C SER A 82 1.84 2.84 -2.47
N GLY A 83 2.87 3.21 -1.70
CA GLY A 83 3.02 4.57 -1.17
C GLY A 83 3.19 5.66 -2.25
N GLN A 84 3.88 5.35 -3.35
CA GLN A 84 4.02 6.29 -4.47
C GLN A 84 2.68 6.53 -5.18
N ASN A 85 1.90 5.48 -5.41
CA ASN A 85 0.60 5.59 -6.10
C ASN A 85 -0.37 6.50 -5.33
N SER A 86 -0.47 6.32 -4.00
CA SER A 86 -1.32 7.15 -3.14
C SER A 86 -0.92 8.64 -3.19
N THR A 87 0.38 8.94 -3.27
CA THR A 87 0.86 10.33 -3.35
C THR A 87 0.42 11.01 -4.64
N ILE A 88 0.54 10.33 -5.79
CA ILE A 88 0.20 10.91 -7.10
C ILE A 88 -1.31 11.16 -7.18
N THR A 89 -2.12 10.13 -6.93
CA THR A 89 -3.58 10.23 -6.99
C THR A 89 -4.09 11.26 -5.98
N GLY A 90 -3.54 11.29 -4.75
CA GLY A 90 -3.90 12.28 -3.75
C GLY A 90 -3.64 13.73 -4.17
N THR A 91 -2.54 14.01 -4.88
CA THR A 91 -2.24 15.38 -5.37
C THR A 91 -3.17 15.83 -6.49
N LEU A 92 -3.55 14.91 -7.38
CA LEU A 92 -4.48 15.16 -8.49
C LEU A 92 -5.92 15.31 -7.98
N THR A 93 -6.39 14.41 -7.12
CA THR A 93 -7.71 14.52 -6.48
C THR A 93 -7.78 15.79 -5.64
N GLY A 94 -6.73 16.12 -4.89
CA GLY A 94 -6.63 17.38 -4.17
C GLY A 94 -6.68 18.61 -5.08
N GLN A 95 -6.20 18.50 -6.33
CA GLN A 95 -6.37 19.56 -7.32
C GLN A 95 -7.82 19.78 -7.70
N VAL A 96 -8.48 18.70 -8.10
CA VAL A 96 -9.87 18.73 -8.54
C VAL A 96 -10.76 19.30 -7.43
N ILE A 97 -10.53 18.87 -6.18
CA ILE A 97 -11.30 19.37 -5.03
C ILE A 97 -10.95 20.84 -4.73
N MET A 98 -9.68 21.22 -4.67
CA MET A 98 -9.30 22.60 -4.33
C MET A 98 -9.76 23.60 -5.39
N GLU A 99 -9.63 23.26 -6.66
CA GLU A 99 -10.05 24.14 -7.75
C GLU A 99 -11.57 24.17 -7.90
N GLY A 100 -12.24 23.05 -7.66
CA GLY A 100 -13.70 22.94 -7.79
C GLY A 100 -14.47 23.54 -6.61
N PHE A 101 -14.04 23.30 -5.36
CA PHE A 101 -14.81 23.71 -4.17
C PHE A 101 -14.39 25.07 -3.63
N ILE A 102 -13.08 25.34 -3.55
CA ILE A 102 -12.53 26.56 -2.92
C ILE A 102 -11.90 27.53 -3.93
N HIS A 103 -11.93 27.19 -5.22
CA HIS A 103 -11.37 27.99 -6.32
C HIS A 103 -9.90 28.42 -6.11
N MET A 104 -9.14 27.64 -5.35
CA MET A 104 -7.76 27.94 -4.98
C MET A 104 -6.79 27.22 -5.93
N ARG A 105 -5.98 28.01 -6.66
CA ARG A 105 -4.93 27.50 -7.56
C ARG A 105 -3.60 27.46 -6.82
N MET A 106 -3.15 26.26 -6.47
CA MET A 106 -1.86 26.02 -5.82
C MET A 106 -1.01 25.10 -6.71
N PRO A 107 0.31 25.37 -6.87
CA PRO A 107 1.17 24.50 -7.65
C PRO A 107 1.32 23.12 -7.00
N LEU A 108 1.49 22.08 -7.83
CA LEU A 108 1.52 20.68 -7.39
C LEU A 108 2.59 20.39 -6.34
N TRP A 109 3.78 21.00 -6.46
CA TRP A 109 4.88 20.81 -5.51
C TRP A 109 4.53 21.38 -4.12
N ALA A 110 3.92 22.57 -4.07
CA ALA A 110 3.53 23.21 -2.82
C ALA A 110 2.41 22.42 -2.15
N ARG A 111 1.42 21.96 -2.93
CA ARG A 111 0.37 21.08 -2.41
C ARG A 111 0.96 19.81 -1.80
N ARG A 112 1.87 19.15 -2.52
CA ARG A 112 2.54 17.92 -2.06
C ARG A 112 3.32 18.14 -0.77
N LEU A 113 3.99 19.29 -0.63
CA LEU A 113 4.74 19.63 0.57
C LEU A 113 3.81 19.86 1.76
N VAL A 114 2.75 20.67 1.60
CA VAL A 114 1.79 20.97 2.67
C VAL A 114 1.08 19.70 3.14
N THR A 115 0.54 18.89 2.23
CA THR A 115 -0.16 17.66 2.63
C THR A 115 0.78 16.65 3.29
N ARG A 116 2.02 16.53 2.80
CA ARG A 116 3.02 15.66 3.42
C ARG A 116 3.40 16.12 4.83
N ILE A 117 3.59 17.42 5.06
CA ILE A 117 3.88 17.94 6.40
C ILE A 117 2.73 17.62 7.35
N ILE A 118 1.49 17.91 6.94
CA ILE A 118 0.30 17.63 7.77
C ILE A 118 0.19 16.13 8.07
N SER A 119 0.46 15.25 7.10
CA SER A 119 0.43 13.79 7.31
C SER A 119 1.58 13.27 8.19
N VAL A 120 2.77 13.89 8.13
CA VAL A 120 3.96 13.42 8.87
C VAL A 120 3.93 13.84 10.35
N ILE A 121 3.33 14.99 10.68
CA ILE A 121 3.21 15.47 12.09
C ILE A 121 2.64 14.42 13.06
N PRO A 122 1.46 13.81 12.82
CA PRO A 122 0.91 12.81 13.73
C PRO A 122 1.76 11.54 13.76
N VAL A 123 2.42 11.18 12.64
CA VAL A 123 3.33 10.02 12.58
C VAL A 123 4.54 10.24 13.50
N ILE A 124 5.18 11.41 13.43
CA ILE A 124 6.32 11.75 14.30
C ILE A 124 5.87 11.76 15.76
N ALA A 125 4.71 12.32 16.08
CA ALA A 125 4.17 12.33 17.44
C ALA A 125 3.99 10.90 17.98
N CYS A 126 3.36 10.00 17.21
CA CYS A 126 3.21 8.60 17.60
C CYS A 126 4.56 7.90 17.81
N VAL A 127 5.54 8.13 16.92
CA VAL A 127 6.87 7.54 17.04
C VAL A 127 7.55 8.04 18.31
N ALA A 128 7.54 9.35 18.57
CA ALA A 128 8.16 9.94 19.76
C ALA A 128 7.55 9.43 21.07
N MET A 129 6.23 9.20 21.10
CA MET A 129 5.53 8.65 22.28
C MET A 129 5.85 7.17 22.53
N THR A 130 6.06 6.39 21.47
CA THR A 130 6.29 4.94 21.59
C THR A 130 7.78 4.58 21.70
N SER A 131 8.68 5.52 21.38
CA SER A 131 10.14 5.33 21.44
C SER A 131 10.76 5.58 22.82
N GLY A 132 9.95 5.87 23.85
CA GLY A 132 10.37 6.01 25.25
C GLY A 132 9.93 4.82 26.08
#